data_AF-A0A453F3L0-F1
#
_entry.id   AF-A0A453F3L0-F1
#
_cell.length_a   1.000
_cell.length_b   1.000
_cell.length_c   1.000
_cell.angle_alpha   90.00
_cell.angle_beta   90.00
_cell.angle_gamma   90.00
#
_symmetry.space_group_name_H-M   'P 1'
#
loop_
_entity.id
_entity.type
_entity.pdbx_description
1 polymer ?
#
loop_
_entity_poly.entity_id
_entity_poly.type
_entity_poly.pdbx_seq_one_letter_code
_entity_poly.pdbx_strand_id
1 'polypeptide(L)' 'MAVGTADRNVVIFNLQNPQAEFKRIVSPLKFQTRCIAAFPDQQGFLVGSIEGRVGVHHVDDSNQS' A
#
# COMPACT_ATOMS: atom_id res chain seq x y z
N MET A 1 3.31 -8.82 -0.57
CA MET A 1 4.18 -7.83 -1.26
C MET A 1 3.32 -6.61 -1.63
N ALA A 2 3.84 -5.40 -1.49
CA ALA A 2 3.13 -4.16 -1.84
C ALA A 2 3.92 -3.39 -2.91
N VAL A 3 3.23 -2.89 -3.94
CA VAL A 3 3.84 -2.24 -5.11
C VAL A 3 3.16 -0.91 -5.37
N GLY A 4 3.94 0.17 -5.38
CA GLY A 4 3.45 1.51 -5.76
C GLY A 4 3.59 1.74 -7.26
N THR A 5 2.58 2.35 -7.87
CA THR A 5 2.54 2.65 -9.31
C THR A 5 2.62 4.15 -9.59
N ALA A 6 2.91 4.52 -10.84
CA ALA A 6 2.93 5.91 -11.29
C ALA A 6 1.57 6.62 -11.06
N ASP A 7 0.45 5.91 -11.21
CA ASP A 7 -0.90 6.47 -11.03
C ASP A 7 -1.35 6.57 -9.56
N ARG A 8 -0.40 6.47 -8.61
CA ARG A 8 -0.65 6.47 -7.15
C ARG A 8 -1.49 5.28 -6.66
N ASN A 9 -1.62 4.21 -7.44
CA ASN A 9 -2.18 2.97 -6.93
C ASN A 9 -1.10 2.19 -6.16
N VAL A 10 -1.50 1.57 -5.06
CA VAL A 10 -0.76 0.54 -4.34
C VAL A 10 -1.45 -0.80 -4.61
N VAL A 11 -0.71 -1.72 -5.21
CA VAL A 11 -1.17 -3.08 -5.50
C VAL A 11 -0.56 -4.04 -4.49
N ILE A 12 -1.41 -4.84 -3.87
CA ILE A 12 -1.03 -5.87 -2.92
C ILE A 12 -1.05 -7.23 -3.65
N PHE A 13 -0.01 -8.02 -3.44
CA PHE A 13 0.12 -9.37 -3.96
C PHE A 13 0.29 -10.37 -2.83
N ASN A 14 -0.49 -11.46 -2.90
CA ASN A 14 -0.26 -12.67 -2.10
C ASN A 14 0.84 -13.50 -2.78
N LEU A 15 1.93 -13.77 -2.07
CA LEU A 15 3.08 -14.49 -2.62
C LEU A 15 2.82 -15.98 -2.84
N GLN A 16 1.73 -16.54 -2.29
CA GLN A 16 1.29 -17.90 -2.60
C GLN A 16 0.69 -18.01 -4.01
N ASN A 17 0.12 -16.92 -4.54
CA ASN A 17 -0.38 -16.83 -5.91
C ASN A 17 0.01 -15.47 -6.52
N PRO A 18 1.28 -15.28 -6.90
CA PRO A 18 1.81 -13.96 -7.26
C PRO A 18 1.35 -13.45 -8.63
N GLN A 19 0.73 -14.30 -9.45
CA GLN A 19 0.24 -13.93 -10.78
C GLN A 19 -1.06 -13.13 -10.73
N ALA A 20 -1.78 -13.17 -9.61
CA ALA A 20 -3.04 -12.46 -9.42
C ALA A 20 -2.88 -11.31 -8.42
N GLU A 21 -3.47 -10.16 -8.75
CA GLU A 21 -3.57 -9.05 -7.81
C GLU A 21 -4.51 -9.42 -6.66
N PHE A 22 -4.08 -9.18 -5.43
CA PHE A 22 -4.90 -9.44 -4.24
C PHE A 22 -5.83 -8.26 -3.94
N LYS A 23 -5.29 -7.03 -3.89
CA LYS A 23 -6.06 -5.80 -3.63
C LYS A 23 -5.38 -4.63 -4.34
N ARG A 24 -6.18 -3.70 -4.84
CA ARG A 24 -5.71 -2.44 -5.43
C ARG A 24 -6.30 -1.28 -4.63
N ILE A 25 -5.44 -0.41 -4.15
CA ILE A 25 -5.79 0.69 -3.25
C ILE A 25 -5.23 1.98 -3.86
N VAL A 26 -6.03 3.04 -3.91
CA VAL A 26 -5.51 4.37 -4.30
C VAL A 26 -4.81 4.98 -3.08
N SER A 27 -3.59 5.49 -3.26
CA SER A 27 -2.86 6.19 -2.20
C SER A 27 -3.70 7.34 -1.66
N PRO A 28 -3.80 7.51 -0.33
CA PRO A 28 -4.56 8.60 0.28
C PRO A 28 -3.82 9.94 0.14
N LEU A 29 -2.58 9.90 -0.36
CA LEU A 29 -1.71 11.06 -0.51
C LEU A 29 -1.92 11.73 -1.87
N LYS A 30 -1.85 13.05 -1.88
CA LYS A 30 -2.21 13.85 -3.06
C LYS A 30 -1.14 13.77 -4.14
N PHE A 31 0.11 13.52 -3.77
CA PHE A 31 1.23 13.49 -4.70
C PHE A 31 1.83 12.09 -4.86
N GLN A 32 2.83 11.99 -5.74
CA GLN A 32 3.42 10.73 -6.16
C GLN A 32 3.97 9.92 -4.98
N THR A 33 3.68 8.61 -4.97
CA THR A 33 4.30 7.67 -4.03
C THR A 33 5.80 7.58 -4.29
N ARG A 34 6.60 7.83 -3.24
CA ARG A 34 8.07 7.75 -3.25
C ARG A 34 8.59 6.46 -2.64
N CYS A 35 7.96 5.98 -1.56
CA CYS A 35 8.39 4.78 -0.84
C CYS A 35 7.20 4.05 -0.20
N ILE A 36 7.37 2.75 0.02
CA ILE A 36 6.40 1.89 0.71
C ILE A 36 7.17 0.97 1.66
N ALA A 37 6.64 0.73 2.85
CA ALA A 37 7.17 -0.24 3.80
C ALA A 37 6.02 -1.11 4.34
N ALA A 38 6.14 -2.43 4.21
CA ALA A 38 5.16 -3.36 4.77
C ALA A 38 5.36 -3.54 6.28
N PHE A 39 4.29 -3.77 7.03
CA PHE A 39 4.40 -4.13 8.44
C PHE A 39 5.02 -5.52 8.61
N PRO A 40 5.80 -5.76 9.67
CA PRO A 40 6.36 -7.09 9.95
C PRO A 40 5.29 -8.17 10.18
N ASP A 41 4.12 -7.78 10.67
CA ASP A 41 2.97 -8.67 10.95
C ASP A 41 2.07 -8.92 9.72
N GLN A 42 2.40 -8.34 8.57
CA GLN A 42 1.66 -8.46 7.31
C GLN A 42 0.24 -7.86 7.33
N GLN A 43 -0.14 -7.09 8.35
CA GLN A 43 -1.50 -6.53 8.47
C GLN A 43 -1.68 -5.20 7.72
N GLY A 44 -0.60 -4.60 7.22
CA GLY A 44 -0.63 -3.27 6.65
C GLY A 44 0.66 -2.81 6.00
N PHE A 45 0.68 -1.55 5.59
CA PHE A 45 1.83 -0.87 5.03
C PHE A 45 1.80 0.63 5.32
N LEU A 46 2.99 1.23 5.30
CA LEU A 46 3.22 2.67 5.26
C LEU A 46 3.45 3.09 3.81
N VAL A 47 2.92 4.24 3.43
CA VAL A 47 3.15 4.87 2.11
C VAL A 47 3.66 6.29 2.29
N GLY A 48 4.82 6.60 1.70
CA GLY A 48 5.41 7.93 1.70
C GLY A 48 5.24 8.62 0.34
N SER A 49 4.87 9.90 0.36
CA SER A 49 4.70 10.74 -0.83
C SER A 49 5.83 11.76 -0.96
N ILE A 50 6.05 12.26 -2.18
CA ILE A 50 6.97 13.37 -2.45
C ILE A 50 6.59 14.68 -1.74
N GLU A 51 5.36 14.81 -1.25
CA GLU A 51 4.91 15.97 -0.47
C GLU A 51 5.40 15.98 0.99
N GLY A 52 6.19 14.98 1.39
CA GLY A 52 6.70 14.86 2.75
C GLY A 52 5.70 14.30 3.77
N ARG A 53 4.62 13.66 3.29
CA ARG A 53 3.61 13.00 4.13
C ARG A 53 3.74 11.49 4.09
N VAL A 54 3.33 10.85 5.20
CA VAL A 54 3.24 9.40 5.34
C VAL A 54 1.80 9.02 5.68
N GLY A 55 1.26 8.05 4.95
CA GLY A 55 -0.03 7.42 5.21
C GLY A 55 0.16 6.01 5.79
N VAL A 56 -0.78 5.60 6.63
CA VAL A 56 -0.84 4.28 7.25
C VAL A 56 -2.05 3.55 6.69
N HIS A 57 -1.87 2.33 6.17
CA HIS A 57 -2.96 1.52 5.62
C HIS A 57 -2.93 0.11 6.19
N HIS A 58 -4.08 -0.33 6.71
CA HIS A 58 -4.33 -1.73 7.03
C HIS A 58 -4.93 -2.42 5.80
N VAL A 59 -4.56 -3.67 5.55
CA VAL A 59 -5.03 -4.44 4.40
C VAL A 59 -6.45 -4.98 4.64
N ASP A 60 -6.73 -5.39 5.87
CA ASP A 60 -8.06 -5.82 6.32
C ASP A 60 -8.90 -4.63 6.80
N ASP A 61 -10.14 -4.57 6.31
CA ASP A 61 -11.08 -3.48 6.62
C ASP A 61 -11.59 -3.57 8.08
N SER A 62 -11.38 -4.69 8.77
CA SER A 62 -11.75 -4.87 10.19
C SER A 62 -10.97 -3.99 11.17
N ASN A 63 -9.85 -3.42 10.73
CA ASN A 63 -8.97 -2.57 11.55
C ASN A 63 -8.94 -1.10 11.11
N GLN A 64 -9.86 -0.69 10.24
CA GLN A 64 -9.95 0.69 9.76
C GLN A 64 -11.04 1.45 10.55
N SER A 65 -10.67 1.89 11.76
CA SER A 65 -11.51 2.72 12.65
C SER A 65 -11.40 4.20 12.35
#